data_AF-A0A7K3E1J4-F1
#
_entry.id   AF-A0A7K3E1J4-F1
#
_cell.length_a   1.000
_cell.length_b   1.000
_cell.length_c   1.000
_cell.angle_alpha   90.00
_cell.angle_beta   90.00
_cell.angle_gamma   90.00
#
_symmetry.space_group_name_H-M   'P 1'
#
loop_
_entity.id
_entity.type
_entity.pdbx_description
1 polymer ?
#
loop_
_entity_poly.entity_id
_entity_poly.type
_entity_poly.pdbx_seq_one_letter_code
_entity_poly.pdbx_strand_id
1 'polypeptide(L)'
;MLYALAHRPKYLEMFLESYGETVAVATAVEEEIRKIARVPRVTRARRNLVLMGACADRLVAKLDDKTITVLEPSEESAELESTVQQQLRELDRAAAERRGTVWRPVDADRAKRHNGEIESILVATDIIKAGGTAIVLTNDGGASRVAWRQGVSARNLRDILAELACENPDMKEEDLLTAFNEMTVDFGTLPADVRPADSSAFRCRALAGVCHFCGDR
;
A
#
# COMPACT_ATOMS: atom_id res chain seq x y z
N MET A 1 -2.21 -0.90 0.61
CA MET A 1 -1.60 -1.61 1.77
C MET A 1 -2.37 -1.36 3.08
N LEU A 2 -2.70 -0.11 3.43
CA LEU A 2 -3.40 0.24 4.68
C LEU A 2 -4.71 -0.55 4.92
N TYR A 3 -5.50 -0.80 3.87
CA TYR A 3 -6.66 -1.68 3.97
C TYR A 3 -6.33 -3.07 4.52
N ALA A 4 -5.24 -3.68 4.07
CA ALA A 4 -4.82 -5.00 4.50
C ALA A 4 -4.43 -4.98 5.99
N LEU A 5 -3.69 -3.97 6.45
CA LEU A 5 -3.38 -3.78 7.87
C LEU A 5 -4.66 -3.55 8.71
N ALA A 6 -5.57 -2.70 8.24
CA ALA A 6 -6.84 -2.41 8.90
C ALA A 6 -7.78 -3.63 9.00
N HIS A 7 -7.59 -4.65 8.15
CA HIS A 7 -8.32 -5.91 8.26
C HIS A 7 -7.99 -6.66 9.56
N ARG A 8 -6.80 -6.45 10.11
CA ARG A 8 -6.37 -7.01 11.39
C ARG A 8 -5.90 -5.88 12.31
N PRO A 9 -6.82 -5.27 13.08
CA PRO A 9 -6.56 -4.03 13.81
C PRO A 9 -5.30 -4.05 14.67
N LYS A 10 -4.97 -5.17 15.32
CA LYS A 10 -3.71 -5.32 16.08
C LYS A 10 -2.48 -4.89 15.27
N TYR A 11 -2.39 -5.30 14.00
CA TYR A 11 -1.23 -5.00 13.15
C TYR A 11 -1.27 -3.57 12.62
N LEU A 12 -2.46 -3.00 12.42
CA LEU A 12 -2.58 -1.57 12.11
C LEU A 12 -2.08 -0.72 13.28
N GLU A 13 -2.49 -1.02 14.51
CA GLU A 13 -2.03 -0.29 15.68
C GLU A 13 -0.51 -0.43 15.87
N MET A 14 0.04 -1.64 15.79
CA MET A 14 1.49 -1.84 15.84
C MET A 14 2.21 -1.03 14.75
N PHE A 15 1.73 -1.08 13.51
CA PHE A 15 2.28 -0.28 12.42
C PHE A 15 2.24 1.24 12.70
N LEU A 16 1.15 1.75 13.26
CA LEU A 16 1.03 3.17 13.58
C LEU A 16 1.83 3.57 14.82
N GLU A 17 2.02 2.68 15.79
CA GLU A 17 2.94 2.89 16.92
C GLU A 17 4.39 3.01 16.43
N SER A 18 4.78 2.14 15.49
CA SER A 18 6.13 2.10 14.90
C SER A 18 6.41 3.26 13.94
N TYR A 19 5.46 3.59 13.07
CA TYR A 19 5.70 4.47 11.92
C TYR A 19 4.79 5.71 11.87
N GLY A 20 3.76 5.81 12.72
CA GLY A 20 2.65 6.76 12.58
C GLY A 20 3.05 8.20 12.33
N GLU A 21 4.07 8.70 13.04
CA GLU A 21 4.60 10.07 12.86
C GLU A 21 5.16 10.34 11.45
N THR A 22 5.56 9.28 10.75
CA THR A 22 6.15 9.33 9.40
C THR A 22 5.21 8.81 8.31
N VAL A 23 4.04 8.28 8.69
CA VAL A 23 3.08 7.72 7.74
C VAL A 23 2.21 8.82 7.18
N ALA A 24 2.24 8.91 5.86
CA ALA A 24 1.35 9.77 5.09
C ALA A 24 0.58 8.98 4.03
N VAL A 25 -0.59 9.50 3.67
CA VAL A 25 -1.35 9.10 2.48
C VAL A 25 -1.51 10.29 1.54
N ALA A 26 -1.59 10.02 0.25
CA ALA A 26 -1.96 11.05 -0.71
C ALA A 26 -3.46 11.40 -0.61
N THR A 27 -3.84 12.62 -1.00
CA THR A 27 -5.23 13.09 -1.02
C THR A 27 -6.16 12.14 -1.78
N ALA A 28 -5.77 11.64 -2.96
CA ALA A 28 -6.57 10.65 -3.70
C ALA A 28 -6.82 9.36 -2.91
N VAL A 29 -5.86 8.93 -2.07
CA VAL A 29 -6.02 7.75 -1.20
C VAL A 29 -6.99 8.05 -0.06
N GLU A 30 -6.90 9.23 0.57
CA GLU A 30 -7.88 9.67 1.56
C GLU A 30 -9.30 9.69 0.96
N GLU A 31 -9.47 10.30 -0.22
CA GLU A 31 -10.76 10.39 -0.91
C GLU A 31 -11.35 9.01 -1.18
N GLU A 32 -10.52 8.06 -1.64
CA GLU A 32 -10.94 6.67 -1.85
C GLU A 32 -11.38 6.02 -0.52
N ILE A 33 -10.60 6.19 0.54
CA ILE A 33 -10.92 5.66 1.87
C ILE A 33 -12.27 6.20 2.36
N ARG A 34 -12.46 7.52 2.29
CA ARG A 34 -13.71 8.17 2.70
C ARG A 34 -14.88 7.76 1.82
N LYS A 35 -14.68 7.63 0.51
CA LYS A 35 -15.72 7.16 -0.43
C LYS A 35 -16.21 5.77 -0.06
N ILE A 36 -15.31 4.86 0.29
CA ILE A 36 -15.66 3.49 0.68
C ILE A 36 -16.35 3.48 2.05
N ALA A 37 -15.88 4.26 3.02
CA ALA A 37 -16.51 4.38 4.33
C ALA A 37 -17.96 4.89 4.23
N ARG A 38 -18.22 5.84 3.31
CA ARG A 38 -19.56 6.40 3.05
C ARG A 38 -20.56 5.40 2.46
N VAL A 39 -20.12 4.25 1.95
CA VAL A 39 -21.05 3.21 1.44
C VAL A 39 -21.82 2.62 2.62
N PRO A 40 -23.16 2.79 2.69
CA PRO A 40 -23.95 2.34 3.83
C PRO A 40 -23.78 0.84 4.09
N ARG A 41 -23.70 0.43 5.37
CA ARG A 41 -23.51 -0.99 5.72
C ARG A 41 -24.59 -1.89 5.11
N VAL A 42 -25.83 -1.41 5.06
CA VAL A 42 -26.99 -2.13 4.51
C VAL A 42 -26.89 -2.39 2.99
N THR A 43 -26.06 -1.64 2.26
CA THR A 43 -25.87 -1.83 0.81
C THR A 43 -24.65 -2.70 0.48
N ARG A 44 -23.86 -3.13 1.48
CA ARG A 44 -22.69 -4.00 1.31
C ARG A 44 -23.11 -5.46 1.18
N ALA A 45 -23.64 -5.85 0.01
CA ALA A 45 -24.17 -7.20 -0.20
C ALA A 45 -23.09 -8.31 -0.31
N ARG A 46 -21.84 -7.94 -0.61
CA ARG A 46 -20.72 -8.89 -0.77
C ARG A 46 -19.80 -8.85 0.45
N ARG A 47 -19.34 -10.02 0.94
CA ARG A 47 -18.42 -10.16 2.08
C ARG A 47 -17.22 -9.22 2.01
N ASN A 48 -16.57 -9.12 0.86
CA ASN A 48 -15.38 -8.27 0.69
C ASN A 48 -15.71 -6.78 0.85
N LEU A 49 -16.90 -6.34 0.43
CA LEU A 49 -17.34 -4.95 0.61
C LEU A 49 -17.65 -4.66 2.09
N VAL A 50 -18.21 -5.62 2.82
CA VAL A 50 -18.44 -5.49 4.27
C VAL A 50 -17.10 -5.30 5.00
N LEU A 51 -16.13 -6.18 4.72
CA LEU A 51 -14.81 -6.14 5.34
C LEU A 51 -14.05 -4.88 4.96
N MET A 52 -13.97 -4.55 3.67
CA MET A 52 -13.28 -3.35 3.18
C MET A 52 -13.90 -2.08 3.74
N GLY A 53 -15.23 -2.02 3.84
CA GLY A 53 -15.91 -0.89 4.47
C GLY A 53 -15.63 -0.77 5.98
N ALA A 54 -15.54 -1.89 6.71
CA ALA A 54 -15.13 -1.84 8.13
C ALA A 54 -13.66 -1.42 8.29
N CYS A 55 -12.80 -1.76 7.34
CA CYS A 55 -11.43 -1.26 7.28
C CYS A 55 -11.39 0.24 7.00
N ALA A 56 -12.21 0.71 6.04
CA ALA A 56 -12.34 2.13 5.71
C ALA A 56 -12.83 2.95 6.91
N ASP A 57 -13.86 2.48 7.63
CA ASP A 57 -14.36 3.13 8.84
C ASP A 57 -13.23 3.36 9.87
N ARG A 58 -12.32 2.38 10.06
CA ARG A 58 -11.16 2.51 10.96
C ARG A 58 -10.12 3.48 10.45
N LEU A 59 -9.79 3.43 9.16
CA LEU A 59 -8.80 4.32 8.56
C LEU A 59 -9.28 5.77 8.58
N VAL A 60 -10.59 6.02 8.37
CA VAL A 60 -11.18 7.36 8.53
C VAL A 60 -10.96 7.88 9.94
N ALA A 61 -11.15 7.06 10.98
CA ALA A 61 -10.88 7.50 12.36
C ALA A 61 -9.41 7.93 12.55
N LYS A 62 -8.45 7.18 11.98
CA LYS A 62 -7.01 7.48 12.03
C LYS A 62 -6.61 8.70 11.19
N LEU A 63 -7.39 9.04 10.17
CA LEU A 63 -7.22 10.27 9.39
C LEU A 63 -7.80 11.47 10.15
N ASP A 64 -8.98 11.31 10.74
CA ASP A 64 -9.67 12.36 11.49
C ASP A 64 -8.94 12.74 12.79
N ASP A 65 -8.32 11.76 13.47
CA ASP A 65 -7.49 11.99 14.66
C ASP A 65 -6.03 12.40 14.33
N LYS A 66 -5.69 12.47 13.03
CA LYS A 66 -4.38 12.85 12.49
C LYS A 66 -3.23 11.90 12.86
N THR A 67 -3.52 10.66 13.25
CA THR A 67 -2.51 9.60 13.36
C THR A 67 -1.88 9.28 11.99
N ILE A 68 -2.66 9.42 10.92
CA ILE A 68 -2.18 9.33 9.53
C ILE A 68 -2.26 10.73 8.92
N THR A 69 -1.13 11.23 8.42
CA THR A 69 -1.07 12.53 7.76
C THR A 69 -1.54 12.43 6.30
N VAL A 70 -2.16 13.48 5.78
CA VAL A 70 -2.51 13.59 4.36
C VAL A 70 -1.57 14.58 3.69
N LEU A 71 -1.03 14.22 2.54
CA LEU A 71 -0.13 15.05 1.74
C LEU A 71 -0.65 15.16 0.30
N GLU A 72 -0.38 16.31 -0.30
CA GLU A 72 -0.66 16.58 -1.71
C GLU A 72 0.64 16.60 -2.51
N PRO A 73 0.65 16.08 -3.75
CA PRO A 73 1.76 16.30 -4.67
C PRO A 73 1.99 17.80 -4.91
N SER A 74 3.25 18.19 -5.03
CA SER A 74 3.62 19.54 -5.45
C SER A 74 3.25 19.81 -6.91
N GLU A 75 3.13 21.08 -7.29
CA GLU A 75 2.95 21.46 -8.71
C GLU A 75 4.13 20.99 -9.58
N GLU A 76 5.34 20.92 -9.01
CA GLU A 76 6.54 20.48 -9.73
C GLU A 76 6.49 18.97 -10.06
N SER A 77 5.93 18.15 -9.17
CA SER A 77 5.74 16.71 -9.44
C SER A 77 4.52 16.43 -10.32
N ALA A 78 3.58 17.37 -10.45
CA ALA A 78 2.46 17.24 -11.39
C ALA A 78 2.92 17.08 -12.86
N GLU A 79 4.10 17.63 -13.21
CA GLU A 79 4.71 17.39 -14.53
C GLU A 79 5.03 15.91 -14.79
N LEU A 80 5.32 15.14 -13.72
CA LEU A 80 5.57 13.70 -13.79
C LEU A 80 4.28 12.88 -13.83
N GLU A 81 3.13 13.45 -13.47
CA GLU A 81 1.84 12.75 -13.36
C GLU A 81 1.51 11.97 -14.63
N SER A 82 1.61 12.64 -15.79
CA SER A 82 1.34 12.04 -17.10
C SER A 82 2.25 10.84 -17.40
N THR A 83 3.53 10.94 -17.01
CA THR A 83 4.52 9.90 -17.20
C THR A 83 4.24 8.71 -16.28
N VAL A 84 4.00 8.95 -14.99
CA VAL A 84 3.66 7.91 -14.01
C VAL A 84 2.37 7.19 -14.42
N GLN A 85 1.35 7.95 -14.82
CA GLN A 85 0.07 7.41 -15.29
C GLN A 85 0.25 6.54 -16.54
N GLN A 86 1.04 7.00 -17.52
CA GLN A 86 1.32 6.22 -18.73
C GLN A 86 2.02 4.90 -18.38
N GLN A 87 3.04 4.92 -17.51
CA GLN A 87 3.77 3.72 -17.12
C GLN A 87 2.87 2.69 -16.40
N LEU A 88 1.97 3.14 -15.52
CA LEU A 88 1.00 2.25 -14.87
C LEU A 88 0.05 1.61 -15.89
N ARG A 89 -0.44 2.40 -16.86
CA ARG A 89 -1.31 1.90 -17.94
C ARG A 89 -0.61 0.87 -18.83
N GLU A 90 0.66 1.09 -19.15
CA GLU A 90 1.48 0.14 -19.93
C GLU A 90 1.67 -1.19 -19.19
N LEU A 91 1.87 -1.15 -17.88
CA LEU A 91 1.97 -2.35 -17.05
C LEU A 91 0.62 -3.10 -16.98
N ASP A 92 -0.49 -2.37 -16.86
CA ASP A 92 -1.85 -2.91 -16.90
C ASP A 92 -2.12 -3.60 -18.25
N ARG A 93 -1.67 -2.98 -19.35
CA ARG A 93 -1.77 -3.53 -20.71
C ARG A 93 -0.97 -4.81 -20.85
N ALA A 94 0.31 -4.78 -20.49
CA ALA A 94 1.18 -5.96 -20.56
C ALA A 94 0.64 -7.12 -19.68
N ALA A 95 0.05 -6.81 -18.52
CA ALA A 95 -0.58 -7.81 -17.65
C ALA A 95 -1.86 -8.40 -18.25
N ALA A 96 -2.66 -7.60 -18.96
CA ALA A 96 -3.83 -8.07 -19.69
C ALA A 96 -3.45 -8.98 -20.86
N GLU A 97 -2.42 -8.61 -21.62
CA GLU A 97 -1.88 -9.39 -22.74
C GLU A 97 -1.36 -10.75 -22.27
N ARG A 98 -0.59 -10.80 -21.17
CA ARG A 98 -0.12 -12.07 -20.57
C ARG A 98 -1.26 -13.00 -20.13
N ARG A 99 -2.41 -12.46 -19.78
CA ARG A 99 -3.61 -13.23 -19.39
C ARG A 99 -4.50 -13.60 -20.58
N GLY A 100 -4.12 -13.25 -21.80
CA GLY A 100 -4.95 -13.46 -23.00
C GLY A 100 -6.25 -12.64 -22.99
N THR A 101 -6.31 -11.58 -22.19
CA THR A 101 -7.50 -10.72 -22.07
C THR A 101 -7.37 -9.49 -22.97
N VAL A 102 -8.46 -9.10 -23.64
CA VAL A 102 -8.48 -7.87 -24.45
C VAL A 102 -8.32 -6.66 -23.53
N TRP A 103 -7.21 -5.94 -23.67
CA TRP A 103 -7.03 -4.65 -23.01
C TRP A 103 -7.85 -3.59 -23.77
N ARG A 104 -8.76 -2.92 -23.06
CA ARG A 104 -9.54 -1.80 -23.61
C ARG A 104 -9.16 -0.50 -22.85
N PRO A 105 -8.82 0.59 -23.56
CA PRO A 105 -8.49 1.86 -22.93
C PRO A 105 -9.71 2.58 -22.33
N VAL A 106 -10.93 2.20 -22.71
CA VAL A 106 -12.16 2.92 -22.37
C VAL A 106 -12.82 2.26 -21.16
N ASP A 107 -12.45 2.72 -19.97
CA ASP A 107 -13.29 2.74 -18.78
C ASP A 107 -12.91 4.03 -18.04
N ALA A 108 -13.79 5.04 -18.04
CA ALA A 108 -13.56 6.30 -17.32
C ALA A 108 -13.35 6.07 -15.80
N ASP A 109 -13.88 4.96 -15.27
CA ASP A 109 -13.63 4.49 -13.91
C ASP A 109 -12.19 3.98 -13.70
N ARG A 110 -11.48 3.61 -14.77
CA ARG A 110 -10.12 3.08 -14.70
C ARG A 110 -9.04 4.16 -14.73
N ALA A 111 -9.34 5.34 -15.28
CA ALA A 111 -8.45 6.50 -15.14
C ALA A 111 -8.26 6.87 -13.65
N LYS A 112 -9.32 6.73 -12.84
CA LYS A 112 -9.30 6.89 -11.38
C LYS A 112 -8.64 5.73 -10.64
N ARG A 113 -8.46 4.56 -11.29
CA ARG A 113 -7.95 3.35 -10.63
C ARG A 113 -6.56 3.53 -10.07
N HIS A 114 -5.77 4.38 -10.72
CA HIS A 114 -4.37 4.59 -10.38
C HIS A 114 -4.13 5.91 -9.65
N ASN A 115 -5.15 6.70 -9.34
CA ASN A 115 -4.95 8.04 -8.76
C ASN A 115 -4.22 7.96 -7.41
N GLY A 116 -4.61 7.01 -6.57
CA GLY A 116 -3.95 6.79 -5.29
C GLY A 116 -2.48 6.41 -5.46
N GLU A 117 -2.16 5.51 -6.39
CA GLU A 117 -0.80 5.11 -6.72
C GLU A 117 0.03 6.26 -7.31
N ILE A 118 -0.56 7.02 -8.24
CA ILE A 118 0.09 8.15 -8.90
C ILE A 118 0.48 9.19 -7.85
N GLU A 119 -0.50 9.70 -7.09
CA GLU A 119 -0.21 10.75 -6.11
C GLU A 119 0.73 10.26 -5.00
N SER A 120 0.62 9.01 -4.55
CA SER A 120 1.55 8.45 -3.57
C SER A 120 3.00 8.42 -4.07
N ILE A 121 3.21 8.11 -5.36
CA ILE A 121 4.54 8.13 -6.00
C ILE A 121 5.04 9.57 -6.15
N LEU A 122 4.17 10.51 -6.52
CA LEU A 122 4.53 11.92 -6.68
C LEU A 122 4.92 12.56 -5.34
N VAL A 123 4.11 12.36 -4.28
CA VAL A 123 4.42 12.82 -2.91
C VAL A 123 5.76 12.26 -2.45
N ALA A 124 6.02 10.96 -2.66
CA ALA A 124 7.30 10.36 -2.29
C ALA A 124 8.48 10.96 -3.10
N THR A 125 8.25 11.28 -4.37
CA THR A 125 9.25 11.94 -5.23
C THR A 125 9.56 13.35 -4.73
N ASP A 126 8.55 14.11 -4.32
CA ASP A 126 8.72 15.45 -3.74
C ASP A 126 9.57 15.42 -2.47
N ILE A 127 9.27 14.48 -1.56
CA ILE A 127 10.05 14.30 -0.32
C ILE A 127 11.52 14.01 -0.64
N ILE A 128 11.80 13.12 -1.60
CA ILE A 128 13.17 12.78 -2.01
C ILE A 128 13.87 13.97 -2.67
N LYS A 129 13.19 14.69 -3.56
CA LYS A 129 13.73 15.92 -4.19
C LYS A 129 14.09 16.98 -3.16
N ALA A 130 13.31 17.09 -2.08
CA ALA A 130 13.58 17.99 -0.96
C ALA A 130 14.74 17.51 -0.05
N GLY A 131 15.39 16.38 -0.37
CA GLY A 131 16.49 15.80 0.41
C GLY A 131 16.04 14.87 1.55
N GLY A 132 14.76 14.55 1.63
CA GLY A 132 14.21 13.58 2.57
C GLY A 132 14.35 12.13 2.10
N THR A 133 13.78 11.22 2.88
CA THR A 133 13.68 9.78 2.52
C THR A 133 12.21 9.39 2.46
N ALA A 134 11.80 8.68 1.42
CA ALA A 134 10.44 8.19 1.27
C ALA A 134 10.41 6.76 0.72
N ILE A 135 9.41 6.00 1.18
CA ILE A 135 9.12 4.64 0.71
C ILE A 135 7.62 4.58 0.38
N VAL A 136 7.30 4.11 -0.82
CA VAL A 136 5.90 3.86 -1.21
C VAL A 136 5.44 2.51 -0.67
N LEU A 137 4.36 2.54 0.10
CA LEU A 137 3.76 1.37 0.70
C LEU A 137 2.64 0.81 -0.17
N THR A 138 2.91 -0.25 -0.94
CA THR A 138 1.97 -0.79 -1.92
C THR A 138 2.02 -2.31 -2.03
N ASN A 139 0.85 -2.92 -2.21
CA ASN A 139 0.75 -4.34 -2.58
C ASN A 139 0.64 -4.51 -4.10
N ASP A 140 0.55 -3.42 -4.87
CA ASP A 140 0.49 -3.46 -6.33
C ASP A 140 1.91 -3.49 -6.90
N GLY A 141 2.28 -4.61 -7.53
CA GLY A 141 3.61 -4.76 -8.12
C GLY A 141 3.87 -3.83 -9.30
N GLY A 142 2.84 -3.36 -9.98
CA GLY A 142 2.95 -2.31 -11.00
C GLY A 142 3.35 -0.98 -10.37
N ALA A 143 2.66 -0.57 -9.31
CA ALA A 143 3.00 0.63 -8.55
C ALA A 143 4.42 0.58 -7.98
N SER A 144 4.85 -0.56 -7.42
CA SER A 144 6.23 -0.74 -6.96
C SER A 144 7.26 -0.51 -8.06
N ARG A 145 7.00 -1.06 -9.27
CA ARG A 145 7.91 -0.90 -10.41
C ARG A 145 7.96 0.53 -10.93
N VAL A 146 6.84 1.25 -10.91
CA VAL A 146 6.79 2.66 -11.31
C VAL A 146 7.49 3.53 -10.28
N ALA A 147 7.29 3.29 -8.98
CA ALA A 147 8.01 3.96 -7.91
C ALA A 147 9.55 3.83 -8.09
N TRP A 148 10.05 2.61 -8.34
CA TRP A 148 11.48 2.40 -8.56
C TRP A 148 12.04 3.18 -9.76
N ARG A 149 11.25 3.35 -10.83
CA ARG A 149 11.66 4.16 -11.99
C ARG A 149 11.80 5.65 -11.66
N GLN A 150 11.14 6.11 -10.61
CA GLN A 150 11.26 7.47 -10.08
C GLN A 150 12.33 7.59 -8.98
N GLY A 151 13.10 6.53 -8.73
CA GLY A 151 14.08 6.51 -7.63
C GLY A 151 13.46 6.34 -6.24
N VAL A 152 12.17 6.01 -6.16
CA VAL A 152 11.44 5.82 -4.91
C VAL A 152 11.43 4.33 -4.54
N SER A 153 11.87 3.99 -3.34
CA SER A 153 11.78 2.61 -2.83
C SER A 153 10.32 2.21 -2.56
N ALA A 154 10.01 0.93 -2.65
CA ALA A 154 8.67 0.41 -2.36
C ALA A 154 8.73 -0.80 -1.43
N ARG A 155 7.75 -0.89 -0.53
CA ARG A 155 7.54 -2.00 0.42
C ARG A 155 6.10 -2.48 0.32
N ASN A 156 5.91 -3.78 0.46
CA ASN A 156 4.58 -4.39 0.50
C ASN A 156 4.26 -4.92 1.90
N LEU A 157 3.05 -5.46 2.09
CA LEU A 157 2.59 -5.98 3.38
C LEU A 157 3.54 -7.04 3.99
N ARG A 158 4.14 -7.91 3.18
CA ARG A 158 5.08 -8.92 3.68
C ARG A 158 6.28 -8.23 4.32
N ASP A 159 6.82 -7.22 3.65
CA ASP A 159 8.00 -6.49 4.16
C ASP A 159 7.68 -5.78 5.48
N ILE A 160 6.52 -5.12 5.57
CA ILE A 160 6.08 -4.47 6.81
C ILE A 160 5.88 -5.47 7.96
N LEU A 161 5.26 -6.62 7.70
CA LEU A 161 5.09 -7.64 8.73
C LEU A 161 6.43 -8.22 9.21
N ALA A 162 7.40 -8.37 8.31
CA ALA A 162 8.76 -8.79 8.67
C ALA A 162 9.49 -7.72 9.49
N GLU A 163 9.31 -6.44 9.17
CA GLU A 163 9.88 -5.33 9.95
C GLU A 163 9.25 -5.24 11.35
N LEU A 164 7.93 -5.41 11.50
CA LEU A 164 7.28 -5.47 12.82
C LEU A 164 7.79 -6.66 13.67
N ALA A 165 8.11 -7.78 13.04
CA ALA A 165 8.70 -8.92 13.72
C ALA A 165 10.12 -8.64 14.27
N CYS A 166 10.83 -7.67 13.67
CA CYS A 166 12.11 -7.21 14.20
C CYS A 166 11.96 -6.41 15.49
N GLU A 167 10.89 -5.64 15.61
CA GLU A 167 10.59 -4.85 16.80
C GLU A 167 10.01 -5.71 17.94
N ASN A 168 9.25 -6.76 17.59
CA ASN A 168 8.55 -7.58 18.56
C ASN A 168 8.96 -9.07 18.47
N PRO A 169 9.91 -9.51 19.33
CA PRO A 169 10.44 -10.88 19.32
C PRO A 169 9.39 -11.97 19.62
N ASP A 170 8.24 -11.63 20.20
CA ASP A 170 7.18 -12.58 20.52
C ASP A 170 6.33 -12.94 19.28
N MET A 171 6.50 -12.22 18.18
CA MET A 171 5.81 -12.52 16.92
C MET A 171 6.45 -13.71 16.23
N LYS A 172 5.69 -14.81 16.11
CA LYS A 172 6.14 -16.02 15.42
C LYS A 172 5.92 -15.90 13.91
N GLU A 173 6.88 -16.41 13.15
CA GLU A 173 6.85 -16.45 11.68
C GLU A 173 5.55 -17.10 11.15
N GLU A 174 5.06 -18.15 11.82
CA GLU A 174 3.82 -18.86 11.44
C GLU A 174 2.55 -18.02 11.65
N ASP A 175 2.51 -17.25 12.74
CA ASP A 175 1.39 -16.35 13.05
C ASP A 175 1.33 -15.19 12.04
N LEU A 176 2.50 -14.71 11.60
CA LEU A 176 2.64 -13.69 10.57
C LEU A 176 2.20 -14.16 9.20
N LEU A 177 2.56 -15.39 8.81
CA LEU A 177 2.06 -16.00 7.57
C LEU A 177 0.55 -16.15 7.58
N THR A 178 0.00 -16.61 8.71
CA THR A 178 -1.46 -16.74 8.89
C THR A 178 -2.14 -15.38 8.75
N ALA A 179 -1.65 -14.36 9.47
CA ALA A 179 -2.18 -13.02 9.40
C ALA A 179 -2.07 -12.41 7.99
N PHE A 180 -0.93 -12.59 7.30
CA PHE A 180 -0.75 -12.15 5.92
C PHE A 180 -1.79 -12.77 4.98
N ASN A 181 -2.03 -14.08 5.09
CA ASN A 181 -3.01 -14.77 4.25
C ASN A 181 -4.43 -14.24 4.52
N GLU A 182 -4.81 -14.05 5.79
CA GLU A 182 -6.09 -13.46 6.16
C GLU A 182 -6.24 -12.02 5.66
N MET A 183 -5.19 -11.20 5.75
CA MET A 183 -5.21 -9.80 5.32
C MET A 183 -5.31 -9.64 3.79
N THR A 184 -4.86 -10.63 3.02
CA THR A 184 -4.71 -10.52 1.54
C THR A 184 -5.67 -11.39 0.73
N VAL A 185 -6.49 -12.22 1.39
CA VAL A 185 -7.43 -13.15 0.72
C VAL A 185 -8.56 -12.42 0.01
N ASP A 186 -9.11 -11.36 0.62
CA ASP A 186 -10.32 -10.69 0.13
C ASP A 186 -10.03 -9.38 -0.64
N PHE A 187 -8.93 -8.70 -0.29
CA PHE A 187 -8.47 -7.46 -0.92
C PHE A 187 -6.98 -7.24 -0.61
N GLY A 188 -6.31 -6.34 -1.35
CA GLY A 188 -4.88 -6.07 -1.16
C GLY A 188 -3.98 -7.24 -1.56
N THR A 189 -4.43 -8.08 -2.49
CA THR A 189 -3.70 -9.24 -2.99
C THR A 189 -2.36 -8.83 -3.60
N LEU A 190 -1.29 -9.48 -3.14
CA LEU A 190 0.04 -9.31 -3.71
C LEU A 190 0.21 -10.12 -5.01
N PRO A 191 1.06 -9.66 -5.95
CA PRO A 191 1.51 -10.45 -7.09
C PRO A 191 2.07 -11.81 -6.66
N ALA A 192 1.90 -12.82 -7.52
CA ALA A 192 2.25 -14.20 -7.19
C ALA A 192 3.76 -14.39 -6.91
N ASP A 193 4.61 -13.60 -7.57
CA ASP A 193 6.07 -13.61 -7.45
C ASP A 193 6.59 -13.00 -6.14
N VAL A 194 5.77 -12.21 -5.43
CA VAL A 194 6.14 -11.64 -4.12
C VAL A 194 5.37 -12.24 -2.95
N ARG A 195 4.42 -13.16 -3.22
CA ARG A 195 3.74 -13.91 -2.17
C ARG A 195 4.72 -14.84 -1.45
N PRO A 196 4.72 -14.87 -0.10
CA PRO A 196 5.57 -15.76 0.67
C PRO A 196 5.19 -17.22 0.39
N ALA A 197 6.19 -18.05 0.13
CA ALA A 197 6.01 -19.50 -0.02
C ALA A 197 5.81 -20.19 1.34
N ASP A 198 6.46 -19.67 2.39
CA ASP A 198 6.43 -20.19 3.75
C ASP A 198 6.65 -19.08 4.79
N SER A 199 6.65 -19.46 6.07
CA SER A 199 6.75 -18.54 7.21
C SER A 199 8.13 -17.86 7.31
N SER A 200 9.19 -18.45 6.74
CA SER A 200 10.54 -17.90 6.80
C SER A 200 10.71 -16.55 6.11
N ALA A 201 9.74 -16.18 5.25
CA ALA A 201 9.64 -14.87 4.62
C ALA A 201 9.36 -13.72 5.60
N PHE A 202 8.88 -14.03 6.81
CA PHE A 202 8.61 -13.07 7.88
C PHE A 202 9.70 -13.03 8.94
N ARG A 203 10.76 -13.84 8.77
CA ARG A 203 11.93 -13.77 9.63
C ARG A 203 12.48 -12.35 9.59
N CYS A 204 12.70 -11.78 10.76
CA CYS A 204 13.43 -10.52 10.85
C CYS A 204 14.78 -10.67 10.14
N ARG A 205 14.96 -9.91 9.06
CA ARG A 205 16.21 -9.80 8.31
C ARG A 205 16.40 -8.33 7.97
N ALA A 206 17.61 -7.82 8.11
CA ALA A 206 17.99 -6.53 7.56
C ALA A 206 17.88 -6.61 6.01
N LEU A 207 16.69 -6.37 5.48
CA LEU A 207 16.45 -6.45 4.03
C LEU A 207 17.15 -5.27 3.35
N ALA A 208 18.21 -5.58 2.61
CA ALA A 208 18.97 -4.64 1.80
C ALA A 208 19.49 -3.40 2.58
N GLY A 209 19.87 -3.58 3.85
CA GLY A 209 20.41 -2.49 4.69
C GLY A 209 19.41 -1.41 5.10
N VAL A 210 18.11 -1.61 4.84
CA VAL A 210 17.06 -0.63 5.17
C VAL A 210 15.89 -1.36 5.83
N CYS A 211 16.11 -1.78 7.06
CA CYS A 211 15.04 -2.21 7.96
C CYS A 211 15.04 -1.20 9.10
N HIS A 212 13.88 -0.58 9.36
CA HIS A 212 13.76 0.50 10.35
C HIS A 212 14.31 0.08 11.73
N PHE A 213 14.12 -1.19 12.08
CA PHE A 213 14.49 -1.76 13.39
C PHE A 213 15.81 -2.51 13.42
N CYS A 214 16.40 -2.84 12.26
CA CYS A 214 17.50 -3.79 12.23
C CYS A 214 18.85 -3.14 12.55
N GLY A 215 19.04 -1.84 12.27
CA GLY A 215 20.35 -1.20 12.32
C GLY A 215 21.41 -1.95 11.48
N ASP A 216 22.68 -1.52 11.55
CA ASP A 216 23.82 -2.23 10.92
C ASP A 216 24.18 -3.56 11.62
N ARG A 217 23.19 -4.34 12.09
CA ARG A 217 23.43 -5.65 12.74
C ARG A 217 23.70 -6.76 11.73
#